data_AF-A0A944YFB0-F1
#
_entry.id   AF-A0A944YFB0-F1
#
_cell.length_a   1.000
_cell.length_b   1.000
_cell.length_c   1.000
_cell.angle_alpha   90.00
_cell.angle_beta   90.00
_cell.angle_gamma   90.00
#
_symmetry.space_group_name_H-M   'P 1'
#
loop_
_entity.id
_entity.type
_entity.pdbx_description
1 polymer ?
#
loop_
_entity_poly.entity_id
_entity_poly.type
_entity_poly.pdbx_seq_one_letter_code
_entity_poly.pdbx_strand_id
1 'polypeptide(L)'
;MNWLNKFTGKSDSSFVREEILKRLPSSITIQFISEFDDNGDPIIFICSPDHEGLISEARTHALAIKNAEDAILTYFDVPKDCAALIEFNIEEVKQTRISLGDSGSVIVQEFKVKEPSYA
;
A
#
# COMPACT_ATOMS: atom_id res chain seq x y z
N MET A 1 -11.26 27.48 -7.69
CA MET A 1 -10.54 27.89 -6.47
C MET A 1 -9.40 26.89 -6.25
N ASN A 2 -8.16 27.33 -6.41
CA ASN A 2 -6.97 26.47 -6.34
C ASN A 2 -6.66 26.09 -4.89
N TRP A 3 -7.00 24.85 -4.52
CA TRP A 3 -6.66 24.26 -3.21
C TRP A 3 -5.15 24.11 -2.99
N LEU A 4 -4.36 24.11 -4.08
CA LEU A 4 -2.90 24.11 -4.06
C LEU A 4 -2.26 25.30 -3.33
N ASN A 5 -2.94 26.45 -3.22
CA ASN A 5 -2.38 27.65 -2.59
C ASN A 5 -2.49 27.68 -1.05
N LYS A 6 -3.01 26.61 -0.42
CA LYS A 6 -3.04 26.48 1.05
C LYS A 6 -1.88 25.66 1.63
N PHE A 7 -0.89 25.29 0.82
CA PHE A 7 0.34 24.64 1.29
C PHE A 7 1.35 25.65 1.85
N THR A 8 0.95 26.39 2.88
CA THR A 8 1.90 27.16 3.70
C THR A 8 2.37 26.30 4.87
N GLY A 9 3.25 25.35 4.59
CA GLY A 9 4.29 24.88 5.51
C GLY A 9 3.90 24.37 6.91
N LYS A 10 2.65 23.96 7.13
CA LYS A 10 2.24 23.34 8.39
C LYS A 10 1.55 22.02 8.14
N SER A 11 2.34 20.96 8.15
CA SER A 11 1.88 19.60 8.45
C SER A 11 1.45 19.53 9.93
N ASP A 12 0.49 20.37 10.32
CA ASP A 12 -0.05 20.34 11.68
C ASP A 12 -0.88 19.06 11.82
N SER A 13 -0.76 18.40 12.97
CA SER A 13 -1.45 17.14 13.31
C SER A 13 -2.97 17.18 13.10
N SER A 14 -3.57 18.38 13.16
CA SER A 14 -4.99 18.61 12.91
C SER A 14 -5.34 18.50 11.41
N PHE A 15 -4.46 18.95 10.51
CA PHE A 15 -4.68 18.86 9.06
C PHE A 15 -4.65 17.41 8.55
N VAL A 16 -3.68 16.62 9.02
CA VAL A 16 -3.60 15.19 8.68
C VAL A 16 -4.87 14.46 9.12
N ARG A 17 -5.34 14.71 10.34
CA ARG A 17 -6.58 14.10 10.86
C ARG A 17 -7.84 14.56 10.12
N GLU A 18 -7.96 15.85 9.83
CA GLU A 18 -9.20 16.42 9.29
C GLU A 18 -9.34 16.24 7.78
N GLU A 19 -8.24 16.14 7.03
CA GLU A 19 -8.26 16.16 5.56
C GLU A 19 -7.63 14.93 4.90
N ILE A 20 -6.58 14.33 5.49
CA ILE A 20 -5.86 13.20 4.88
C ILE A 20 -6.44 11.86 5.32
N LEU A 21 -6.63 11.65 6.63
CA LEU A 21 -7.20 10.39 7.15
C LEU A 21 -8.61 10.13 6.62
N LYS A 22 -9.39 11.17 6.28
CA LYS A 22 -10.72 11.01 5.68
C LYS A 22 -10.70 10.50 4.24
N ARG A 23 -9.58 10.66 3.52
CA ARG A 23 -9.42 10.20 2.14
C ARG A 23 -8.96 8.75 2.07
N LEU A 24 -8.26 8.30 3.11
CA LEU A 24 -7.81 6.93 3.24
C LEU A 24 -8.98 6.05 3.68
N PRO A 25 -9.15 4.86 3.08
CA PRO A 25 -10.15 3.92 3.54
C PRO A 25 -9.77 3.40 4.93
N SER A 26 -10.77 3.09 5.75
CA SER A 26 -10.56 2.46 7.06
C SER A 26 -9.97 1.06 6.95
N SER A 27 -10.08 0.45 5.77
CA SER A 27 -9.34 -0.72 5.36
C SER A 27 -9.19 -0.84 3.85
N ILE A 28 -8.01 -1.27 3.42
CA ILE A 28 -7.73 -1.67 2.05
C ILE A 28 -7.16 -3.08 2.04
N THR A 29 -7.62 -3.89 1.08
CA THR A 29 -7.08 -5.22 0.79
C THR A 29 -6.01 -5.11 -0.28
N ILE A 30 -4.81 -5.63 0.01
CA ILE A 30 -3.68 -5.74 -0.92
C ILE A 30 -3.35 -7.21 -1.11
N GLN A 31 -2.95 -7.63 -2.30
CA GLN A 31 -2.50 -8.96 -2.69
C GLN A 31 -1.03 -8.92 -3.15
N PHE A 32 -0.28 -9.99 -2.82
CA PHE A 32 1.18 -10.08 -3.02
C PHE A 32 1.59 -11.28 -3.86
N ILE A 33 1.40 -11.21 -5.17
CA ILE A 33 1.61 -12.32 -6.09
C ILE A 33 3.10 -12.50 -6.35
N SER A 34 3.67 -13.66 -5.99
CA SER A 34 5.09 -13.97 -6.22
C SER A 34 5.26 -14.82 -7.47
N GLU A 35 6.13 -14.38 -8.38
CA GLU A 35 6.54 -15.09 -9.59
C GLU A 35 8.08 -15.11 -9.69
N PHE A 36 8.61 -15.82 -10.69
CA PHE A 36 10.02 -15.78 -11.06
C PHE A 36 10.15 -15.14 -12.44
N ASP A 37 11.11 -14.23 -12.59
CA ASP A 37 11.42 -13.66 -13.89
C ASP A 37 12.23 -14.62 -14.78
N ASP A 38 12.59 -14.18 -15.99
CA ASP A 38 13.32 -14.99 -16.97
C ASP A 38 14.70 -15.46 -16.48
N ASN A 39 15.26 -14.83 -15.43
CA ASN A 39 16.52 -15.21 -14.83
C ASN A 39 16.35 -16.16 -13.63
N GLY A 40 15.10 -16.48 -13.27
CA GLY A 40 14.77 -17.23 -12.07
C GLY A 40 14.84 -16.40 -10.78
N ASP A 41 14.90 -15.07 -10.88
CA ASP A 41 14.86 -14.19 -9.73
C ASP A 41 13.41 -13.93 -9.29
N PRO A 42 13.11 -13.89 -7.98
CA PRO A 42 11.75 -13.65 -7.52
C PRO A 42 11.31 -12.22 -7.82
N ILE A 43 10.07 -12.08 -8.30
CA ILE A 43 9.34 -10.82 -8.40
C ILE A 43 8.04 -10.94 -7.61
N ILE A 44 7.72 -9.91 -6.84
CA ILE A 44 6.50 -9.83 -6.05
C ILE A 44 5.68 -8.67 -6.61
N PHE A 45 4.57 -9.00 -7.24
CA PHE A 45 3.57 -8.03 -7.68
C PHE A 45 2.62 -7.70 -6.53
N ILE A 46 2.34 -6.42 -6.39
CA ILE A 46 1.48 -5.85 -5.36
C ILE A 46 0.28 -5.26 -6.08
N CYS A 47 -0.93 -5.66 -5.71
CA CYS A 47 -2.13 -5.10 -6.29
C CYS A 47 -3.29 -5.06 -5.30
N SER A 48 -4.28 -4.20 -5.53
CA SER A 48 -5.55 -4.22 -4.78
C SER A 48 -6.68 -4.72 -5.69
N PRO A 49 -7.45 -5.74 -5.28
CA PRO A 49 -8.63 -6.18 -6.03
C PRO A 49 -9.75 -5.13 -6.01
N ASP A 50 -9.78 -4.28 -4.99
CA ASP A 50 -10.85 -3.29 -4.77
C ASP A 50 -10.48 -1.89 -5.29
N HIS A 51 -9.22 -1.67 -5.67
CA HIS A 51 -8.70 -0.38 -6.13
C HIS A 51 -7.91 -0.56 -7.44
N GLU A 52 -8.63 -0.44 -8.56
CA GLU A 52 -8.06 -0.57 -9.90
C GLU A 52 -6.93 0.45 -10.11
N GLY A 53 -5.79 -0.01 -10.63
CA GLY A 53 -4.62 0.83 -10.89
C GLY A 53 -3.68 0.98 -9.68
N LEU A 54 -4.04 0.49 -8.49
CA LEU A 54 -3.07 0.31 -7.41
C LEU A 54 -2.23 -0.93 -7.72
N ILE A 55 -1.09 -0.67 -8.35
CA ILE A 55 -0.11 -1.70 -8.73
C ILE A 55 1.31 -1.25 -8.33
N SER A 56 2.11 -2.20 -7.85
CA SER A 56 3.52 -2.00 -7.57
C SER A 56 4.27 -3.33 -7.64
N GLU A 57 5.60 -3.31 -7.57
CA GLU A 57 6.44 -4.50 -7.63
C GLU A 57 7.62 -4.42 -6.66
N ALA A 58 8.14 -5.56 -6.24
CA ALA A 58 9.33 -5.64 -5.40
C ALA A 58 10.08 -6.97 -5.58
N ARG A 59 11.35 -7.00 -5.16
CA ARG A 59 12.21 -8.20 -5.20
C ARG A 59 12.26 -8.98 -3.89
N THR A 60 11.78 -8.38 -2.79
CA THR A 60 11.76 -9.01 -1.47
C THR A 60 10.45 -8.66 -0.77
N HIS A 61 10.02 -9.52 0.15
CA HIS A 61 8.76 -9.31 0.89
C HIS A 61 8.77 -8.02 1.71
N ALA A 62 9.89 -7.71 2.37
CA ALA A 62 10.05 -6.47 3.13
C ALA A 62 9.96 -5.21 2.25
N LEU A 63 10.53 -5.26 1.04
CA LEU A 63 10.38 -4.18 0.07
C LEU A 63 8.97 -4.13 -0.49
N ALA A 64 8.31 -5.28 -0.65
CA ALA A 64 6.96 -5.33 -1.16
C ALA A 64 5.98 -4.61 -0.21
N ILE A 65 6.12 -4.81 1.11
CA ILE A 65 5.30 -4.11 2.10
C ILE A 65 5.48 -2.60 1.99
N LYS A 66 6.73 -2.11 1.96
CA LYS A 66 6.99 -0.66 1.82
C LYS A 66 6.43 -0.09 0.52
N ASN A 67 6.63 -0.81 -0.57
CA ASN A 67 6.12 -0.40 -1.88
C ASN A 67 4.58 -0.42 -1.92
N ALA A 68 3.92 -1.30 -1.14
CA ALA A 68 2.48 -1.29 -0.97
C ALA A 68 2.01 -0.04 -0.20
N GLU A 69 2.67 0.29 0.92
CA GLU A 69 2.37 1.51 1.69
C GLU A 69 2.51 2.77 0.82
N ASP A 70 3.62 2.90 0.09
CA ASP A 70 3.86 4.02 -0.82
C ASP A 70 2.83 4.06 -1.97
N ALA A 71 2.46 2.90 -2.52
CA ALA A 71 1.44 2.82 -3.56
C ALA A 71 0.06 3.24 -3.04
N ILE A 72 -0.31 2.86 -1.81
CA ILE A 72 -1.57 3.29 -1.17
C ILE A 72 -1.56 4.81 -1.00
N LEU A 73 -0.49 5.36 -0.41
CA LEU A 73 -0.38 6.80 -0.18
C LEU A 73 -0.44 7.60 -1.49
N THR A 74 0.23 7.11 -2.52
CA THR A 74 0.22 7.71 -3.86
C THR A 74 -1.17 7.64 -4.49
N TYR A 75 -1.82 6.48 -4.41
CA TYR A 75 -3.15 6.25 -4.98
C TYR A 75 -4.21 7.19 -4.39
N PHE A 76 -4.12 7.51 -3.09
CA PHE A 76 -5.02 8.43 -2.41
C PHE A 76 -4.53 9.89 -2.38
N ASP A 77 -3.58 10.25 -3.25
CA ASP A 77 -3.02 11.60 -3.37
C ASP A 77 -2.52 12.19 -2.04
N VAL A 78 -1.91 11.36 -1.20
CA VAL A 78 -1.38 11.80 0.10
C VAL A 78 -0.09 12.59 -0.12
N PRO A 79 0.00 13.86 0.33
CA PRO A 79 1.22 14.62 0.22
C PRO A 79 2.37 13.98 1.00
N LYS A 80 3.58 14.05 0.43
CA LYS A 80 4.80 13.46 1.03
C LYS A 80 5.05 13.91 2.48
N ASP A 81 4.75 15.16 2.80
CA ASP A 81 4.95 15.70 4.15
C ASP A 81 3.98 15.12 5.18
N CYS A 82 2.86 14.55 4.72
CA CYS A 82 1.86 13.86 5.55
C CYS A 82 2.09 12.35 5.58
N ALA A 83 2.63 11.77 4.50
CA ALA A 83 2.97 10.35 4.38
C ALA A 83 3.82 9.84 5.55
N ALA A 84 4.81 10.63 5.99
CA ALA A 84 5.70 10.27 7.09
C ALA A 84 5.01 10.18 8.47
N LEU A 85 3.77 10.68 8.58
CA LEU A 85 3.00 10.73 9.82
C LEU A 85 1.89 9.65 9.87
N ILE A 86 1.82 8.81 8.85
CA ILE A 86 0.79 7.79 8.67
C ILE A 86 1.42 6.44 9.00
N GLU A 87 0.87 5.77 10.01
CA GLU A 87 1.28 4.42 10.36
C GLU A 87 0.29 3.40 9.82
N PHE A 88 0.80 2.38 9.13
CA PHE A 88 -0.01 1.28 8.62
C PHE A 88 -0.04 0.15 9.65
N ASN A 89 -1.23 -0.14 10.18
CA ASN A 89 -1.46 -1.33 10.98
C ASN A 89 -1.79 -2.49 10.06
N ILE A 90 -0.83 -3.37 9.86
CA ILE A 90 -0.89 -4.46 8.89
C ILE A 90 -1.42 -5.73 9.58
N GLU A 91 -2.62 -6.16 9.22
CA GLU A 91 -3.14 -7.48 9.63
C GLU A 91 -3.07 -8.47 8.47
N GLU A 92 -2.41 -9.61 8.68
CA GLU A 92 -2.44 -10.73 7.74
C GLU A 92 -3.77 -11.47 7.90
N VAL A 93 -4.66 -11.31 6.92
CA VAL A 93 -6.02 -11.85 6.98
C VAL A 93 -6.06 -13.30 6.49
N LYS A 94 -5.30 -13.59 5.44
CA LYS A 94 -5.27 -14.92 4.83
C LYS A 94 -4.05 -15.06 3.94
N GLN A 95 -3.28 -16.13 4.17
CA GLN A 95 -2.28 -16.59 3.23
C GLN A 95 -2.85 -17.78 2.46
N THR A 96 -3.15 -17.58 1.18
CA THR A 96 -3.53 -18.69 0.30
C THR A 96 -2.35 -18.97 -0.62
N ARG A 97 -1.77 -20.16 -0.49
CA ARG A 97 -0.77 -20.64 -1.45
C ARG A 97 -1.51 -21.34 -2.59
N ILE A 98 -1.53 -20.70 -3.75
CA ILE A 98 -2.06 -21.29 -4.97
C ILE A 98 -0.86 -21.82 -5.76
N SER A 99 -0.76 -23.14 -5.87
CA SER A 99 0.24 -23.77 -6.75
C SER A 99 -0.23 -23.59 -8.19
N LEU A 100 0.55 -22.93 -9.04
CA LEU A 100 0.25 -22.79 -10.48
C LEU A 100 0.82 -23.96 -11.31
N GLY A 101 1.12 -25.10 -10.69
CA GLY A 101 1.78 -26.24 -11.35
C GLY A 101 3.30 -26.09 -11.35
N ASP A 102 3.97 -26.50 -12.42
CA ASP A 102 5.44 -26.56 -12.53
C ASP A 102 6.12 -25.17 -12.62
N SER A 103 5.34 -24.08 -12.69
CA SER A 103 5.83 -22.74 -13.08
C SER A 103 5.78 -21.68 -11.98
N GLY A 104 5.36 -22.02 -10.75
CA GLY A 104 5.42 -21.09 -9.63
C GLY A 104 4.33 -21.28 -8.59
N SER A 105 4.43 -20.55 -7.49
CA SER A 105 3.40 -20.50 -6.45
C SER A 105 2.99 -19.07 -6.18
N VAL A 106 1.71 -18.78 -6.36
CA VAL A 106 1.13 -17.49 -5.97
C VAL A 106 0.86 -17.55 -4.48
N ILE A 107 1.51 -16.67 -3.75
CA ILE A 107 1.09 -16.34 -2.39
C ILE A 107 0.06 -15.23 -2.55
N VAL A 108 -1.17 -15.42 -2.11
CA VAL A 108 -2.09 -14.31 -1.93
C VAL A 108 -2.09 -14.01 -0.45
N GLN A 109 -1.45 -12.91 -0.06
CA GLN A 109 -1.56 -12.34 1.27
C GLN A 109 -2.49 -11.15 1.18
N GLU A 110 -3.63 -11.25 1.87
CA GLU A 110 -4.51 -10.13 2.11
C GLU A 110 -4.03 -9.37 3.33
N PHE A 111 -3.71 -8.09 3.13
CA PHE A 111 -3.44 -7.17 4.22
C PHE A 111 -4.65 -6.29 4.45
N LYS A 112 -5.07 -6.17 5.70
CA LYS A 112 -6.00 -5.14 6.11
C LYS A 112 -5.19 -4.02 6.76
N VAL A 113 -5.13 -2.87 6.11
CA VAL A 113 -4.64 -1.65 6.75
C VAL A 113 -5.72 -1.20 7.73
N LYS A 114 -5.49 -1.30 9.03
CA LYS A 114 -6.36 -0.62 10.00
C LYS A 114 -6.02 0.87 10.01
N GLU A 115 -7.03 1.68 10.38
CA GLU A 115 -6.98 3.15 10.42
C GLU A 115 -5.56 3.68 10.65
N PRO A 116 -5.07 4.56 9.76
CA PRO A 116 -3.75 5.09 9.96
C PRO A 116 -3.70 5.88 11.25
N SER A 117 -2.86 5.44 12.19
CA SER A 117 -2.63 6.16 13.44
C SER A 117 -1.65 7.30 13.19
N TYR A 118 -1.80 8.35 14.00
CA TYR A 118 -0.91 9.50 14.03
C TYR A 118 0.00 9.38 15.25
N ALA A 119 1.32 9.33 15.05
CA ALA A 119 2.35 9.22 16.08
C ALA A 119 2.60 10.53 16.84
#